data_AF-A0A1C6MNH0-F1
#
_entry.id   AF-A0A1C6MNH0-F1
#
_cell.length_a   1.000
_cell.length_b   1.000
_cell.length_c   1.000
_cell.angle_alpha   90.00
_cell.angle_beta   90.00
_cell.angle_gamma   90.00
#
_symmetry.space_group_name_H-M   'P 1'
#
loop_
_entity.id
_entity.type
_entity.pdbx_description
1 polymer ?
#
loop_
_entity_poly.entity_id
_entity_poly.type
_entity_poly.pdbx_seq_one_letter_code
_entity_poly.pdbx_strand_id
1 'polypeptide(L)'
;MKVLIDSNALIALLDPRVPKSLADRMKGLLEDIDKSNGKLIIPAQVVGEYIAGAGPAGQPILTGLVKNRRIEVVSFDHVAATECALMDRAAQATGNKRAPLARDAIWQKVKVDRQIVAIAKVHGVDVIVSTDGDIPKLAQAVNIRSVPVRDLPLPVWAQQLHIDGIAEVALEAPPKTAVSAPRRMNLGRKSPPTPGGV
;
A
#
# COMPACT_ATOMS: atom_id res chain seq x y z
N MET A 1 -6.27 7.51 19.84
CA MET A 1 -6.82 7.09 18.53
C MET A 1 -7.16 5.60 18.56
N LYS A 2 -8.34 5.20 18.10
CA LYS A 2 -8.77 3.82 17.91
C LYS A 2 -8.94 3.54 16.43
N VAL A 3 -8.22 2.55 15.92
CA VAL A 3 -8.21 2.18 14.50
C VAL A 3 -8.66 0.74 14.38
N LEU A 4 -9.55 0.43 13.43
CA LEU A 4 -9.87 -0.94 13.08
C LEU A 4 -9.30 -1.27 11.70
N ILE A 5 -8.81 -2.50 11.52
CA ILE A 5 -8.35 -3.01 10.22
C ILE A 5 -9.20 -4.20 9.76
N ASP A 6 -9.42 -4.29 8.45
CA ASP A 6 -9.99 -5.48 7.81
C ASP A 6 -8.90 -6.51 7.44
N SER A 7 -9.30 -7.61 6.81
CA SER A 7 -8.40 -8.69 6.39
C SER A 7 -7.34 -8.23 5.40
N ASN A 8 -7.71 -7.40 4.42
CA ASN A 8 -6.76 -6.90 3.44
C ASN A 8 -5.73 -5.94 4.06
N ALA A 9 -6.14 -5.09 5.01
CA ALA A 9 -5.23 -4.24 5.76
C ALA A 9 -4.33 -5.04 6.71
N LEU A 10 -4.83 -6.12 7.33
CA LEU A 10 -4.00 -7.02 8.12
C LEU A 10 -2.96 -7.75 7.26
N ILE A 11 -3.34 -8.22 6.07
CA ILE A 11 -2.42 -8.78 5.08
C ILE A 11 -1.36 -7.73 4.70
N ALA A 12 -1.76 -6.48 4.45
CA ALA A 12 -0.84 -5.40 4.12
C ALA A 12 0.20 -5.11 5.23
N LEU A 13 -0.15 -5.41 6.49
CA LEU A 13 0.75 -5.25 7.63
C LEU A 13 1.68 -6.46 7.83
N LEU A 14 1.21 -7.68 7.56
CA LEU A 14 1.88 -8.92 7.96
C LEU A 14 2.51 -9.74 6.84
N ASP A 15 2.03 -9.63 5.59
CA ASP A 15 2.54 -10.42 4.49
C ASP A 15 3.76 -9.75 3.84
N PRO A 16 4.95 -10.40 3.85
CA PRO A 16 6.17 -9.84 3.27
C PRO A 16 6.12 -9.66 1.75
N ARG A 17 5.13 -10.25 1.06
CA ARG A 17 4.94 -10.14 -0.40
C ARG A 17 4.24 -8.83 -0.79
N VAL A 18 3.64 -8.13 0.16
CA VAL A 18 2.98 -6.84 -0.07
C VAL A 18 4.03 -5.79 -0.43
N PRO A 19 3.73 -4.86 -1.38
CA PRO A 19 4.63 -3.76 -1.69
C PRO A 19 5.10 -3.02 -0.44
N LYS A 20 6.42 -2.82 -0.34
CA LYS A 20 7.07 -2.20 0.83
C LYS A 20 6.43 -0.87 1.23
N SER A 21 5.99 -0.07 0.27
CA SER A 21 5.32 1.22 0.52
C SER A 21 4.00 1.09 1.29
N LEU A 22 3.23 0.01 1.10
CA LEU A 22 2.00 -0.24 1.87
C LEU A 22 2.33 -0.76 3.27
N ALA A 23 3.29 -1.67 3.37
CA ALA A 23 3.76 -2.18 4.66
C ALA A 23 4.32 -1.05 5.54
N ASP A 24 5.08 -0.13 4.95
CA ASP A 24 5.68 0.99 5.68
C ASP A 24 4.62 2.02 6.14
N ARG A 25 3.56 2.24 5.35
CA ARG A 25 2.38 3.03 5.80
C ARG A 25 1.67 2.38 6.98
N MET A 26 1.49 1.06 6.97
CA MET A 26 0.90 0.33 8.11
C MET A 26 1.79 0.39 9.36
N LYS A 27 3.11 0.31 9.21
CA LYS A 27 4.05 0.51 10.32
C LYS A 27 3.99 1.94 10.87
N GLY A 28 3.93 2.94 10.00
CA GLY A 28 3.73 4.34 10.41
C GLY A 28 2.44 4.53 11.21
N LEU A 29 1.34 3.91 10.78
CA LEU A 29 0.08 3.89 11.53
C LEU A 29 0.24 3.26 12.93
N LEU A 30 0.98 2.16 13.06
CA LEU A 30 1.26 1.56 14.38
C LEU A 30 2.05 2.51 15.30
N GLU A 31 3.01 3.27 14.75
CA GLU A 31 3.73 4.30 15.52
C GLU A 31 2.81 5.42 15.98
N ASP A 32 1.91 5.90 15.12
CA ASP A 32 0.96 6.96 15.47
C ASP A 32 -0.06 6.49 16.51
N ILE A 33 -0.47 5.22 16.44
CA ILE A 33 -1.27 4.57 17.48
C ILE A 33 -0.50 4.54 18.81
N ASP A 34 0.78 4.16 18.81
CA ASP A 34 1.55 4.12 20.07
C ASP A 34 1.78 5.52 20.67
N LYS A 35 2.17 6.50 19.84
CA LYS A 35 2.36 7.91 20.23
C LYS A 35 1.10 8.53 20.82
N SER A 36 -0.06 8.21 20.27
CA SER A 36 -1.36 8.71 20.74
C SER A 36 -1.97 7.90 21.89
N ASN A 37 -1.21 6.96 22.48
CA ASN A 37 -1.69 6.02 23.49
C ASN A 37 -2.96 5.26 23.05
N GLY A 38 -3.08 5.03 21.74
CA GLY A 38 -4.24 4.48 21.07
C GLY A 38 -4.34 2.96 21.10
N LYS A 39 -5.25 2.45 20.28
CA LYS A 39 -5.49 1.02 20.06
C LYS A 39 -5.69 0.70 18.57
N LEU A 40 -5.07 -0.37 18.11
CA LEU A 40 -5.43 -1.08 16.88
C LEU A 40 -6.37 -2.24 17.26
N ILE A 41 -7.54 -2.27 16.64
CA ILE A 41 -8.59 -3.24 16.85
C ILE A 41 -8.62 -4.19 15.64
N ILE A 42 -8.57 -5.49 15.90
CA ILE A 42 -8.65 -6.54 14.90
C ILE A 42 -9.88 -7.39 15.19
N PRO A 43 -10.92 -7.39 14.32
CA PRO A 43 -12.06 -8.28 14.49
C PRO A 43 -11.63 -9.76 14.48
N ALA A 44 -12.28 -10.59 15.30
CA ALA A 44 -12.01 -12.04 15.31
C ALA A 44 -12.27 -12.71 13.95
N GLN A 45 -13.19 -12.18 13.15
CA GLN A 45 -13.45 -12.63 11.78
C GLN A 45 -12.24 -12.41 10.87
N VAL A 46 -11.58 -11.26 11.02
CA VAL A 46 -10.36 -10.89 10.28
C VAL A 46 -9.20 -11.82 10.65
N VAL A 47 -9.11 -12.18 11.94
CA VAL A 47 -8.15 -13.20 12.41
C VAL A 47 -8.39 -14.55 11.73
N GLY A 48 -9.64 -15.02 11.71
CA GLY A 48 -10.00 -16.30 11.09
C GLY A 48 -9.70 -16.34 9.58
N GLU A 49 -10.04 -15.27 8.86
CA GLU A 49 -9.75 -15.14 7.44
C GLU A 49 -8.24 -15.11 7.16
N TYR A 50 -7.48 -14.33 7.93
CA TYR A 50 -6.03 -14.25 7.80
C TYR A 50 -5.36 -15.61 8.02
N ILE A 51 -5.71 -16.32 9.11
CA ILE A 51 -5.13 -17.64 9.41
C ILE A 51 -5.46 -18.66 8.31
N ALA A 52 -6.68 -18.62 7.76
CA ALA A 52 -7.08 -19.50 6.66
C ALA A 52 -6.25 -19.26 5.39
N GLY A 53 -5.83 -18.01 5.12
CA GLY A 53 -5.05 -17.64 3.94
C GLY A 53 -3.53 -17.69 4.10
N ALA A 54 -3.00 -17.47 5.31
CA ALA A 54 -1.57 -17.25 5.54
C ALA A 54 -0.71 -18.53 5.62
N GLY A 55 -1.33 -19.72 5.62
CA GLY A 55 -0.64 -21.00 5.74
C GLY A 55 0.02 -21.22 7.11
N PRO A 56 0.91 -22.22 7.26
CA PRO A 56 1.43 -22.65 8.57
C PRO A 56 2.20 -21.57 9.34
N ALA A 57 2.80 -20.60 8.65
CA ALA A 57 3.56 -19.51 9.26
C ALA A 57 2.68 -18.35 9.76
N GLY A 58 1.42 -18.26 9.32
CA GLY A 58 0.53 -17.15 9.66
C GLY A 58 0.20 -17.04 11.15
N GLN A 59 -0.09 -18.18 11.79
CA GLN A 59 -0.46 -18.20 13.21
C GLN A 59 0.68 -17.69 14.13
N PRO A 60 1.95 -18.13 13.98
CA PRO A 60 3.07 -17.54 14.72
C PRO A 60 3.24 -16.03 14.51
N ILE A 61 3.10 -15.55 13.26
CA ILE A 61 3.23 -14.12 12.93
C ILE A 61 2.15 -13.30 13.63
N LEU A 62 0.88 -13.72 13.51
CA LEU A 62 -0.23 -13.05 14.19
C LEU A 62 -0.06 -13.09 15.71
N THR A 63 0.39 -14.21 16.27
CA THR A 63 0.66 -14.35 17.71
C THR A 63 1.74 -13.37 18.17
N GLY A 64 2.76 -13.12 17.35
CA GLY A 64 3.76 -12.09 17.59
C GLY A 64 3.16 -10.68 17.61
N LEU A 65 2.28 -10.37 16.64
CA LEU A 65 1.62 -9.07 16.52
C LEU A 65 0.76 -8.77 17.76
N VAL A 66 -0.13 -9.69 18.16
CA VAL A 66 -1.11 -9.44 19.23
C VAL A 66 -0.50 -9.38 20.64
N LYS A 67 0.80 -9.68 20.80
CA LYS A 67 1.52 -9.42 22.06
C LYS A 67 1.71 -7.94 22.33
N ASN A 68 1.62 -7.09 21.30
CA ASN A 68 1.68 -5.64 21.50
C ASN A 68 0.45 -5.15 22.27
N ARG A 69 0.65 -4.50 23.43
CA ARG A 69 -0.43 -3.96 24.27
C ARG A 69 -1.36 -2.98 23.54
N ARG A 70 -0.90 -2.37 22.45
CA ARG A 70 -1.68 -1.46 21.60
C ARG A 70 -2.63 -2.19 20.66
N ILE A 71 -2.49 -3.50 20.53
CA ILE A 71 -3.28 -4.32 19.62
C ILE A 71 -4.29 -5.12 20.45
N GLU A 72 -5.51 -5.20 19.95
CA GLU A 72 -6.60 -5.88 20.62
C GLU A 72 -7.42 -6.65 19.59
N VAL A 73 -7.58 -7.95 19.82
CA VAL A 73 -8.50 -8.77 19.05
C VAL A 73 -9.86 -8.71 19.74
N VAL A 74 -10.91 -8.35 19.00
CA VAL A 74 -12.26 -8.18 19.53
C VAL A 74 -13.23 -9.15 18.90
N SER A 75 -14.12 -9.71 19.72
CA SER A 75 -15.14 -10.66 19.28
C SER A 75 -16.38 -9.95 18.73
N PHE A 76 -17.14 -10.67 17.91
CA PHE A 76 -18.52 -10.28 17.59
C PHE A 76 -19.45 -10.72 18.72
N ASP A 77 -19.57 -9.85 19.72
CA ASP A 77 -20.38 -10.10 20.90
C ASP A 77 -21.85 -9.70 20.71
N HIS A 78 -22.65 -9.82 21.78
CA HIS A 78 -24.08 -9.50 21.76
C HIS A 78 -24.37 -8.01 21.47
N VAL A 79 -23.48 -7.09 21.85
CA VAL A 79 -23.64 -5.65 21.60
C VAL A 79 -23.38 -5.37 20.12
N ALA A 80 -22.28 -5.89 19.56
CA ALA A 80 -21.99 -5.80 18.14
C ALA A 80 -23.06 -6.50 17.28
N ALA A 81 -23.61 -7.62 17.74
CA ALA A 81 -24.69 -8.32 17.07
C ALA A 81 -25.99 -7.52 17.02
N THR A 82 -26.35 -6.85 18.12
CA THR A 82 -27.50 -5.95 18.18
C THR A 82 -27.32 -4.81 17.18
N GLU A 83 -26.12 -4.25 17.11
CA GLU A 83 -25.84 -3.12 16.25
C GLU A 83 -25.81 -3.50 14.76
N CYS A 84 -25.28 -4.69 14.44
CA CYS A 84 -25.38 -5.28 13.12
C CYS A 84 -26.84 -5.51 12.70
N ALA A 85 -27.69 -5.99 13.62
CA ALA A 85 -29.12 -6.21 13.33
C ALA A 85 -29.88 -4.91 13.06
N LEU A 86 -29.51 -3.81 13.72
CA LEU A 86 -30.08 -2.48 13.42
C LEU A 86 -29.68 -2.01 12.02
N MET A 87 -28.43 -2.22 11.62
CA MET A 87 -27.97 -1.94 10.25
C MET A 87 -28.71 -2.80 9.21
N ASP A 88 -28.95 -4.08 9.50
CA ASP A 88 -29.73 -4.98 8.63
C ASP A 88 -31.19 -4.51 8.49
N ARG A 89 -31.84 -4.12 9.60
CA ARG A 89 -33.21 -3.61 9.59
C ARG A 89 -33.31 -2.31 8.78
N ALA A 90 -32.35 -1.40 8.95
CA ALA A 90 -32.28 -0.18 8.16
C ALA A 90 -32.13 -0.48 6.66
N ALA A 91 -31.28 -1.44 6.29
CA ALA A 91 -31.14 -1.86 4.89
C ALA A 91 -32.43 -2.47 4.34
N GLN A 92 -33.08 -3.35 5.08
CA GLN A 92 -34.36 -3.97 4.68
C GLN A 92 -35.46 -2.92 4.42
N ALA A 93 -35.54 -1.87 5.25
CA ALA A 93 -36.50 -0.80 5.09
C ALA A 93 -36.36 -0.03 3.75
N THR A 94 -35.18 -0.06 3.12
CA THR A 94 -34.96 0.53 1.77
C THR A 94 -35.48 -0.35 0.62
N GLY A 95 -35.97 -1.56 0.90
CA GLY A 95 -36.28 -2.56 -0.12
C GLY A 95 -35.03 -3.19 -0.76
N ASN A 96 -33.83 -2.91 -0.24
CA ASN A 96 -32.57 -3.53 -0.60
C ASN A 96 -31.83 -4.03 0.65
N LYS A 97 -31.91 -5.33 0.94
CA LYS A 97 -31.21 -5.93 2.10
C LYS A 97 -29.68 -5.75 2.11
N ARG A 98 -29.08 -5.37 0.97
CA ARG A 98 -27.64 -5.09 0.84
C ARG A 98 -27.31 -3.61 0.99
N ALA A 99 -28.30 -2.74 1.14
CA ALA A 99 -28.07 -1.30 1.30
C ALA A 99 -27.06 -1.03 2.43
N PRO A 100 -26.15 -0.06 2.23
CA PRO A 100 -26.07 0.90 1.11
C PRO A 100 -25.40 0.36 -0.17
N LEU A 101 -25.04 -0.93 -0.22
CA LEU A 101 -24.40 -1.56 -1.38
C LEU A 101 -25.42 -1.91 -2.47
N ALA A 102 -24.92 -2.18 -3.68
CA ALA A 102 -25.73 -2.58 -4.82
C ALA A 102 -26.42 -3.94 -4.60
N ARG A 103 -27.52 -4.18 -5.33
CA ARG A 103 -28.39 -5.36 -5.14
C ARG A 103 -27.70 -6.68 -5.52
N ASP A 104 -26.68 -6.61 -6.36
CA ASP A 104 -25.85 -7.71 -6.86
C ASP A 104 -24.63 -8.02 -5.98
N ALA A 105 -24.34 -7.20 -4.96
CA ALA A 105 -23.25 -7.47 -4.02
C ALA A 105 -23.37 -8.86 -3.37
N ILE A 106 -22.24 -9.56 -3.22
CA ILE A 106 -22.20 -10.93 -2.69
C ILE A 106 -22.70 -10.93 -1.25
N TRP A 107 -23.85 -11.58 -1.00
CA TRP A 107 -24.55 -11.44 0.28
C TRP A 107 -23.73 -11.89 1.50
N GLN A 108 -22.92 -12.93 1.34
CA GLN A 108 -22.06 -13.43 2.41
C GLN A 108 -20.98 -12.41 2.79
N LYS A 109 -20.40 -11.74 1.80
CA LYS A 109 -19.43 -10.65 2.00
C LYS A 109 -20.09 -9.48 2.76
N VAL A 110 -21.25 -9.04 2.28
CA VAL A 110 -22.02 -7.95 2.93
C VAL A 110 -22.32 -8.22 4.40
N LYS A 111 -22.62 -9.48 4.76
CA LYS A 111 -22.85 -9.87 6.16
C LYS A 111 -21.58 -9.71 7.01
N VAL A 112 -20.44 -10.20 6.53
CA VAL A 112 -19.17 -10.11 7.27
C VAL A 112 -18.74 -8.66 7.40
N ASP A 113 -18.79 -7.89 6.31
CA ASP A 113 -18.44 -6.45 6.32
C ASP A 113 -19.30 -5.66 7.31
N ARG A 114 -20.61 -5.96 7.38
CA ARG A 114 -21.52 -5.33 8.33
C ARG A 114 -21.19 -5.70 9.78
N GLN A 115 -20.76 -6.93 10.05
CA GLN A 115 -20.26 -7.31 11.38
C GLN A 115 -19.01 -6.52 11.76
N ILE A 116 -18.05 -6.36 10.83
CA ILE A 116 -16.83 -5.57 11.03
C ILE A 116 -17.16 -4.12 11.37
N VAL A 117 -18.08 -3.50 10.62
CA VAL A 117 -18.51 -2.11 10.86
C VAL A 117 -19.30 -1.98 12.17
N ALA A 118 -20.12 -2.97 12.54
CA ALA A 118 -20.83 -2.98 13.82
C ALA A 118 -19.85 -3.04 14.99
N ILE A 119 -18.81 -3.88 14.92
CA ILE A 119 -17.71 -3.92 15.89
C ILE A 119 -17.04 -2.55 15.97
N ALA A 120 -16.72 -1.93 14.83
CA ALA A 120 -16.10 -0.61 14.79
C ALA A 120 -16.93 0.43 15.56
N LYS A 121 -18.26 0.41 15.35
CA LYS A 121 -19.20 1.32 16.00
C LYS A 121 -19.24 1.10 17.51
N VAL A 122 -19.40 -0.15 17.97
CA VAL A 122 -19.49 -0.49 19.39
C VAL A 122 -18.20 -0.12 20.14
N HIS A 123 -17.04 -0.33 19.53
CA HIS A 123 -15.76 -0.01 20.16
C HIS A 123 -15.35 1.47 20.07
N GLY A 124 -16.17 2.31 19.41
CA GLY A 124 -15.89 3.75 19.22
C GLY A 124 -14.62 3.97 18.40
N VAL A 125 -14.49 3.27 17.28
CA VAL A 125 -13.36 3.40 16.36
C VAL A 125 -13.40 4.75 15.64
N ASP A 126 -12.25 5.43 15.57
CA ASP A 126 -12.10 6.72 14.88
C ASP A 126 -11.97 6.54 13.36
N VAL A 127 -11.36 5.43 12.93
CA VAL A 127 -11.13 5.13 11.51
C VAL A 127 -11.01 3.63 11.24
N ILE A 128 -11.66 3.19 10.16
CA ILE A 128 -11.48 1.85 9.59
C ILE A 128 -10.48 1.92 8.44
N VAL A 129 -9.39 1.18 8.53
CA VAL A 129 -8.44 1.02 7.43
C VAL A 129 -8.81 -0.24 6.65
N SER A 130 -9.18 -0.07 5.38
CA SER A 130 -9.60 -1.15 4.50
C SER A 130 -9.36 -0.81 3.04
N THR A 131 -8.92 -1.77 2.25
CA THR A 131 -8.83 -1.63 0.78
C THR A 131 -10.07 -2.15 0.05
N ASP A 132 -11.06 -2.68 0.78
CA ASP A 132 -12.32 -3.13 0.22
C ASP A 132 -13.23 -1.94 -0.11
N GLY A 133 -13.75 -1.88 -1.34
CA GLY A 133 -14.63 -0.80 -1.78
C GLY A 133 -16.02 -0.77 -1.14
N ASP A 134 -16.43 -1.83 -0.43
CA ASP A 134 -17.73 -1.92 0.23
C ASP A 134 -17.70 -1.40 1.67
N ILE A 135 -16.58 -1.58 2.38
CA ILE A 135 -16.40 -1.13 3.77
C ILE A 135 -16.61 0.39 3.93
N PRO A 136 -16.04 1.28 3.09
CA PRO A 136 -16.28 2.72 3.20
C PRO A 136 -17.77 3.10 3.11
N LYS A 137 -18.55 2.43 2.25
CA LYS A 137 -19.98 2.71 2.10
C LYS A 137 -20.76 2.31 3.35
N LEU A 138 -20.44 1.14 3.91
CA LEU A 138 -21.05 0.67 5.16
C LEU A 138 -20.65 1.54 6.36
N ALA A 139 -19.38 1.92 6.45
CA ALA A 139 -18.85 2.79 7.50
C ALA A 139 -19.47 4.19 7.47
N GLN A 140 -19.63 4.76 6.26
CA GLN A 140 -20.29 6.05 6.07
C GLN A 140 -21.75 6.03 6.57
N ALA A 141 -22.48 4.94 6.36
CA ALA A 141 -23.86 4.80 6.84
C ALA A 141 -23.99 4.84 8.38
N VAL A 142 -22.89 4.66 9.11
CA VAL A 142 -22.83 4.77 10.57
C VAL A 142 -21.90 5.88 11.06
N ASN A 143 -21.54 6.82 10.18
CA ASN A 143 -20.67 7.98 10.47
C ASN A 143 -19.27 7.61 10.97
N ILE A 144 -18.69 6.50 10.50
CA ILE A 144 -17.30 6.12 10.78
C ILE A 144 -16.46 6.41 9.54
N ARG A 145 -15.32 7.08 9.74
CA ARG A 145 -14.36 7.34 8.67
C ARG A 145 -13.72 6.03 8.21
N SER A 146 -13.54 5.86 6.91
CA SER A 146 -12.75 4.77 6.36
C SER A 146 -11.70 5.30 5.38
N VAL A 147 -10.49 4.72 5.42
CA VAL A 147 -9.38 5.10 4.54
C VAL A 147 -8.68 3.84 4.01
N PRO A 148 -8.24 3.81 2.74
CA PRO A 148 -7.45 2.71 2.24
C PRO A 148 -6.00 2.82 2.68
N VAL A 149 -5.30 1.67 2.76
CA VAL A 149 -3.89 1.59 3.19
C VAL A 149 -2.99 2.52 2.37
N ARG A 150 -3.25 2.65 1.06
CA ARG A 150 -2.48 3.54 0.16
C ARG A 150 -2.58 5.02 0.51
N ASP A 151 -3.63 5.44 1.21
CA ASP A 151 -3.88 6.84 1.57
C ASP A 151 -3.41 7.16 3.00
N LEU A 152 -2.98 6.16 3.77
CA LEU A 152 -2.33 6.39 5.07
C LEU A 152 -1.04 7.18 4.89
N PRO A 153 -0.65 8.08 5.80
CA PRO A 153 0.61 8.82 5.70
C PRO A 153 1.82 7.87 5.58
N LEU A 154 2.76 8.19 4.68
CA LEU A 154 4.05 7.50 4.65
C LEU A 154 4.94 8.08 5.76
N PRO A 155 5.46 7.28 6.70
CA PRO A 155 6.24 7.80 7.82
C PRO A 155 7.57 8.39 7.33
N VAL A 156 8.11 9.35 8.09
CA VAL A 156 9.32 10.12 7.71
C VAL A 156 10.49 9.20 7.36
N TRP A 157 10.72 8.14 8.15
CA TRP A 157 11.80 7.18 7.89
C TRP A 157 11.64 6.39 6.59
N ALA A 158 10.44 6.32 6.02
CA ALA A 158 10.16 5.66 4.74
C ALA A 158 10.16 6.63 3.54
N GLN A 159 10.22 7.93 3.78
CA GLN A 159 10.26 8.96 2.71
C GLN A 159 11.66 9.10 2.09
N GLN A 160 12.70 8.59 2.74
CA GLN A 160 14.08 8.70 2.28
C GLN A 160 14.28 7.93 0.98
N LEU A 161 14.39 8.65 -0.14
CA LEU A 161 14.90 8.11 -1.40
C LEU A 161 16.41 7.89 -1.24
N HIS A 162 16.88 6.67 -1.44
CA HIS A 162 18.30 6.45 -1.73
C HIS A 162 18.56 7.04 -3.12
N ILE A 163 19.31 8.14 -3.17
CA ILE A 163 19.94 8.59 -4.41
C ILE A 163 21.15 7.70 -4.60
N ASP A 164 20.96 6.56 -5.26
CA ASP A 164 22.07 5.75 -5.73
C ASP A 164 22.66 6.44 -6.96
N GLY A 165 23.80 7.10 -6.76
CA GLY A 165 24.75 7.49 -7.81
C GLY A 165 24.21 8.48 -8.85
N ILE A 166 24.62 9.73 -8.72
CA ILE A 166 24.84 10.54 -9.93
C ILE A 166 25.84 9.74 -10.76
N ALA A 167 25.39 9.13 -11.86
CA ALA A 167 26.30 8.60 -12.87
C ALA A 167 27.19 9.77 -13.26
N GLU A 168 28.48 9.65 -12.94
CA GLU A 168 29.50 10.62 -13.29
C GLU A 168 29.41 10.82 -14.80
N VAL A 169 28.84 11.95 -15.23
CA VAL A 169 28.82 12.32 -16.64
C VAL A 169 30.28 12.52 -17.01
N ALA A 170 30.85 11.54 -17.69
CA ALA A 170 32.19 11.61 -18.21
C ALA A 170 32.31 12.88 -19.06
N LEU A 171 33.06 13.85 -18.54
CA LEU A 171 33.48 15.03 -19.30
C LEU A 171 34.36 14.52 -20.44
N GLU A 172 33.78 14.41 -21.65
CA GLU A 172 34.57 14.15 -22.84
C GLU A 172 35.64 15.24 -22.99
N ALA A 173 36.90 14.81 -22.97
CA ALA A 173 38.03 15.71 -23.16
C ALA A 173 37.96 16.39 -24.54
N PRO A 174 38.32 17.68 -24.64
CA PRO A 174 38.23 18.41 -25.90
C PRO A 174 39.17 17.79 -26.96
N PRO A 175 38.79 17.83 -28.25
CA PRO A 175 39.56 17.21 -29.31
C PRO A 175 40.93 17.89 -29.44
N LYS A 176 41.99 17.07 -29.52
CA LYS A 176 43.35 17.53 -29.78
C LYS A 176 43.40 18.20 -31.16
N THR A 177 43.59 19.51 -31.18
CA THR A 177 43.87 20.30 -32.37
C THR A 177 45.21 19.85 -32.97
N ALA A 178 45.17 19.29 -34.18
CA ALA A 178 46.36 19.03 -34.97
C ALA A 178 46.95 20.37 -35.43
N VAL A 179 48.15 20.70 -34.93
CA VAL A 179 48.92 21.85 -35.40
C VAL A 179 49.55 21.50 -36.74
N SER A 180 49.11 22.18 -37.80
CA SER A 180 49.67 22.07 -39.15
C SER A 180 51.07 22.71 -39.20
N ALA A 181 52.08 21.94 -39.62
CA ALA A 181 53.40 22.45 -39.94
C ALA A 181 53.38 23.29 -41.24
N PRO A 182 54.23 24.32 -41.37
CA PRO A 182 54.14 25.28 -42.47
C PRO A 182 54.63 24.71 -43.80
N ARG A 183 53.87 25.08 -44.83
CA ARG A 183 53.99 24.75 -46.25
C ARG A 183 55.31 25.30 -46.84
N ARG A 184 56.21 24.43 -47.32
CA ARG A 184 57.33 24.85 -48.19
C ARG A 184 56.90 24.83 -49.65
N MET A 185 57.20 25.93 -50.33
CA MET A 185 56.79 26.28 -51.69
C MET A 185 57.67 25.59 -52.76
N ASN A 186 57.03 25.30 -53.89
CA ASN A 186 57.47 24.74 -55.18
C ASN A 186 58.88 25.07 -55.68
N LEU A 187 59.40 24.24 -56.62
CA LEU A 187 59.82 24.70 -57.98
C LEU A 187 60.27 23.55 -58.91
N GLY A 188 59.63 23.50 -60.10
CA GLY A 188 60.19 23.05 -61.40
C GLY A 188 60.34 21.54 -61.63
N ARG A 189 59.65 20.87 -62.58
CA ARG A 189 59.47 21.03 -64.04
C ARG A 189 60.15 19.87 -64.80
N LYS A 190 59.34 19.26 -65.69
CA LYS A 190 59.62 18.58 -66.98
C LYS A 190 59.66 17.04 -66.99
N SER A 191 58.59 16.46 -67.55
CA SER A 191 58.61 15.24 -68.39
C SER A 191 59.36 15.51 -69.71
N PRO A 192 59.86 14.50 -70.45
CA PRO A 192 59.03 13.79 -71.44
C PRO A 192 59.49 12.30 -71.66
N PRO A 193 59.25 11.61 -72.80
CA PRO A 193 58.28 10.52 -72.91
C PRO A 193 58.89 9.13 -73.22
N THR A 194 58.01 8.13 -73.23
CA THR A 194 58.19 6.70 -73.56
C THR A 194 58.74 6.44 -74.98
N PRO A 195 59.42 5.31 -75.17
CA PRO A 195 58.97 4.26 -76.12
C PRO A 195 59.10 2.86 -75.47
N GLY A 196 58.34 1.79 -75.76
CA GLY A 196 57.74 1.34 -77.01
C GLY A 196 58.57 0.17 -77.59
N GLY A 197 58.05 -1.07 -77.48
CA GLY A 197 58.59 -2.31 -78.11
C GLY A 197 59.55 -3.10 -77.22
N VAL A 198 59.51 -4.44 -77.11
CA VAL A 198 59.07 -5.51 -78.03
C VAL A 198 58.44 -6.65 -77.23
#